data_AF-B9RHQ4-F1
#
_entry.id   AF-B9RHQ4-F1
#
_cell.length_a   1.000
_cell.length_b   1.000
_cell.length_c   1.000
_cell.angle_alpha   90.00
_cell.angle_beta   90.00
_cell.angle_gamma   90.00
#
_symmetry.space_group_name_H-M   'P 1'
#
loop_
_entity.id
_entity.type
_entity.pdbx_description
1 polymer ?
#
loop_
_entity_poly.entity_id
_entity_poly.type
_entity_poly.pdbx_seq_one_letter_code
_entity_poly.pdbx_strand_id
1 'polypeptide(L)'
;MQDLIGLKGEKELAKIGFIKQLVSMGHQASGALELWNYPNWLRDLVTHDKDGHERPDHVDLAVLEVYRDRERKVARYNQFRRSLLMIPISKWEDLTDDQEAIQALKEVYGDNVEALDLLVGLMAEKKIKGFAISETSFFIFLIMASRRLEADRFFTSNFNAQKRDLNG
;
A
#
# COMPACT_ATOMS: atom_id res chain seq x y z
N MET A 1 -5.84 17.43 -6.01
CA MET A 1 -4.83 16.50 -5.45
C MET A 1 -3.43 16.84 -5.93
N GLN A 2 -3.19 17.03 -7.24
CA GLN A 2 -1.86 17.44 -7.76
C GLN A 2 -1.31 18.73 -7.12
N ASP A 3 -2.18 19.66 -6.72
CA ASP A 3 -1.75 20.90 -6.06
C ASP A 3 -1.39 20.72 -4.58
N LEU A 4 -1.65 19.54 -4.00
CA LEU A 4 -1.50 19.26 -2.56
C LEU A 4 -0.34 18.32 -2.25
N ILE A 5 0.57 18.09 -3.21
CA ILE A 5 1.74 17.20 -3.04
C ILE A 5 3.05 17.96 -3.30
N GLY A 6 4.13 17.47 -2.71
CA GLY A 6 5.47 18.01 -2.92
C GLY A 6 5.62 19.49 -2.53
N LEU A 7 6.57 20.19 -3.17
CA LEU A 7 6.89 21.59 -2.87
C LEU A 7 5.71 22.54 -3.16
N LYS A 8 4.83 22.18 -4.11
CA LYS A 8 3.60 22.92 -4.40
C LYS A 8 2.57 22.77 -3.28
N GLY A 9 2.41 21.53 -2.78
CA GLY A 9 1.53 21.22 -1.67
C GLY A 9 1.84 22.02 -0.40
N GLU A 10 3.12 22.18 -0.06
CA GLU A 10 3.54 23.01 1.08
C GLU A 10 3.05 24.48 0.95
N LYS A 11 3.13 25.04 -0.26
CA LYS A 11 2.66 26.41 -0.54
C LYS A 11 1.15 26.53 -0.46
N GLU A 12 0.41 25.53 -0.95
CA GLU A 12 -1.06 25.52 -0.86
C GLU A 12 -1.53 25.28 0.58
N LEU A 13 -0.87 24.41 1.33
CA LEU A 13 -1.16 24.17 2.74
C LEU A 13 -1.04 25.44 3.58
N ALA A 14 -0.01 26.27 3.32
CA ALA A 14 0.16 27.56 3.97
C ALA A 14 -1.02 28.52 3.74
N LYS A 15 -1.70 28.42 2.59
CA LYS A 15 -2.91 29.22 2.28
C LYS A 15 -4.17 28.61 2.89
N ILE A 16 -4.28 27.29 2.92
CA ILE A 16 -5.44 26.57 3.47
C ILE A 16 -5.51 26.73 5.00
N GLY A 17 -4.35 26.58 5.65
CA GLY A 17 -4.19 26.58 7.10
C GLY A 17 -4.45 25.22 7.75
N PHE A 18 -3.70 24.93 8.83
CA PHE A 18 -3.68 23.63 9.51
C PHE A 18 -5.06 23.13 9.95
N ILE A 19 -5.84 23.97 10.63
CA ILE A 19 -7.15 23.58 11.18
C ILE A 19 -8.12 23.17 10.06
N LYS A 20 -8.19 23.98 8.99
CA LYS A 20 -9.07 23.70 7.86
C LYS A 20 -8.67 22.40 7.17
N GLN A 21 -7.38 22.20 6.94
CA GLN A 21 -6.87 20.98 6.34
C GLN A 21 -7.26 19.73 7.15
N LEU A 22 -7.01 19.73 8.47
CA LEU A 22 -7.35 18.60 9.33
C LEU A 22 -8.85 18.30 9.37
N VAL A 23 -9.68 19.34 9.50
CA VAL A 23 -11.13 19.17 9.53
C VAL A 23 -11.64 18.61 8.21
N SER A 24 -11.12 19.09 7.08
CA SER A 24 -11.47 18.56 5.76
C SER A 24 -11.05 17.10 5.61
N MET A 25 -9.81 16.74 5.99
CA MET A 25 -9.32 15.36 5.95
C MET A 25 -10.14 14.42 6.85
N GLY A 26 -10.60 14.88 8.01
CA GLY A 26 -11.42 14.09 8.92
C GLY A 26 -12.84 13.81 8.41
N HIS A 27 -13.37 14.62 7.49
CA HIS A 27 -14.72 14.46 6.94
C HIS A 27 -14.76 13.75 5.59
N GLN A 28 -13.62 13.47 4.97
CA GLN A 28 -13.56 12.83 3.65
C GLN A 28 -13.05 11.39 3.77
N ALA A 29 -13.81 10.44 3.21
CA ALA A 29 -13.38 9.05 3.13
C ALA A 29 -12.18 8.88 2.18
N SER A 30 -11.28 7.95 2.48
CA SER A 30 -10.21 7.55 1.57
C SER A 30 -10.73 6.69 0.42
N GLY A 31 -9.93 6.55 -0.64
CA GLY A 31 -10.18 5.52 -1.65
C GLY A 31 -10.05 4.11 -1.08
N ALA A 32 -10.84 3.17 -1.60
CA ALA A 32 -10.71 1.75 -1.27
C ALA A 32 -9.50 1.12 -1.98
N LEU A 33 -8.91 0.09 -1.36
CA LEU A 33 -7.80 -0.67 -1.95
C LEU A 33 -8.34 -1.75 -2.90
N GLU A 34 -8.86 -1.32 -4.04
CA GLU A 34 -9.49 -2.17 -5.04
C GLU A 34 -8.85 -1.92 -6.42
N LEU A 35 -9.10 -2.82 -7.37
CA LEU A 35 -8.76 -2.59 -8.77
C LEU A 35 -9.41 -1.30 -9.31
N TRP A 36 -8.81 -0.71 -10.33
CA TRP A 36 -9.24 0.55 -10.98
C TRP A 36 -9.42 1.76 -10.06
N ASN A 37 -8.78 1.76 -8.88
CA ASN A 37 -8.81 2.90 -7.97
C ASN A 37 -7.44 3.57 -7.75
N TYR A 38 -6.49 3.35 -8.67
CA TYR A 38 -5.19 4.00 -8.63
C TYR A 38 -5.30 5.45 -9.15
N PRO A 39 -4.92 6.48 -8.37
CA PRO A 39 -5.11 7.87 -8.78
C PRO A 39 -4.32 8.23 -10.05
N ASN A 40 -5.01 8.77 -11.06
CA ASN A 40 -4.37 9.14 -12.33
C ASN A 40 -3.20 10.13 -12.17
N TRP A 41 -3.24 11.00 -11.15
CA TRP A 41 -2.17 11.96 -10.91
C TRP A 41 -0.85 11.32 -10.42
N LEU A 42 -0.87 10.07 -9.96
CA LEU A 42 0.34 9.32 -9.62
C LEU A 42 0.99 8.64 -10.84
N ARG A 43 0.34 8.68 -12.01
CA ARG A 43 0.86 8.09 -13.26
C ARG A 43 1.81 9.02 -14.02
N ASP A 44 1.93 10.26 -13.55
CA ASP A 44 2.88 11.26 -14.05
C ASP A 44 3.37 12.08 -12.85
N LEU A 45 4.16 11.44 -11.98
CA LEU A 45 4.58 11.98 -10.69
C LEU A 45 5.99 12.55 -10.74
N VAL A 46 6.13 13.80 -10.30
CA VAL A 46 7.43 14.41 -9.97
C VAL A 46 7.98 13.70 -8.74
N THR A 47 9.14 13.03 -8.87
CA THR A 47 9.78 12.32 -7.76
C THR A 47 10.82 13.18 -7.07
N HIS A 48 11.16 12.84 -5.83
CA HIS A 48 12.17 13.55 -5.07
C HIS A 48 13.43 12.71 -4.84
N ASP A 49 14.57 13.36 -4.64
CA ASP A 49 15.74 12.73 -4.05
C ASP A 49 15.61 12.58 -2.52
N LYS A 50 16.70 12.18 -1.86
CA LYS A 50 16.71 11.95 -0.41
C LYS A 50 16.61 13.25 0.41
N ASP A 51 16.97 14.37 -0.19
CA ASP A 51 16.98 15.70 0.43
C ASP A 51 15.66 16.46 0.16
N GLY A 52 14.76 15.87 -0.63
CA GLY A 52 13.46 16.43 -0.97
C GLY A 52 13.45 17.33 -2.21
N HIS A 53 14.53 17.35 -3.00
CA HIS A 53 14.56 18.09 -4.26
C HIS A 53 13.88 17.31 -5.37
N GLU A 54 13.13 18.04 -6.21
CA GLU A 54 12.45 17.49 -7.38
C GLU A 54 13.47 16.96 -8.40
N ARG A 55 13.17 15.78 -8.95
CA ARG A 55 13.91 15.17 -10.05
C ARG A 55 13.24 15.50 -11.38
N PRO A 56 14.02 15.68 -12.46
CA PRO A 56 13.46 15.99 -13.77
C PRO A 56 12.70 14.82 -14.40
N ASP A 57 13.07 13.58 -14.03
CA ASP A 57 12.45 12.38 -14.58
C ASP A 57 11.19 12.02 -13.78
N HIS A 58 10.04 12.20 -14.43
CA HIS A 58 8.75 11.79 -13.90
C HIS A 58 8.58 10.28 -13.94
N VAL A 59 7.69 9.75 -13.09
CA VAL A 59 7.40 8.31 -13.04
C VAL A 59 5.90 8.04 -13.10
N ASP A 60 5.53 6.97 -13.82
CA ASP A 60 4.25 6.30 -13.59
C ASP A 60 4.42 5.38 -12.38
N LEU A 61 3.89 5.80 -11.23
CA LEU A 61 4.10 5.08 -9.97
C LEU A 61 3.43 3.70 -9.98
N ALA A 62 2.27 3.54 -10.64
CA ALA A 62 1.59 2.24 -10.71
C ALA A 62 2.45 1.20 -11.44
N VAL A 63 3.07 1.62 -12.55
CA VAL A 63 4.01 0.77 -13.31
C VAL A 63 5.28 0.50 -12.50
N LEU A 64 5.82 1.53 -11.85
CA LEU A 64 7.03 1.42 -11.06
C LEU A 64 6.85 0.45 -9.90
N GLU A 65 5.73 0.45 -9.20
CA GLU A 65 5.48 -0.46 -8.06
C GLU A 65 5.48 -1.93 -8.49
N VAL A 66 4.76 -2.27 -9.57
CA VAL A 66 4.80 -3.64 -10.14
C VAL A 66 6.22 -4.03 -10.57
N TYR A 67 6.95 -3.10 -11.19
CA TYR A 67 8.34 -3.33 -11.57
C TYR A 67 9.23 -3.59 -10.34
N ARG A 68 9.10 -2.79 -9.28
CA ARG A 68 9.93 -2.87 -8.07
C ARG A 68 9.74 -4.18 -7.32
N ASP A 69 8.52 -4.69 -7.22
CA ASP A 69 8.27 -5.99 -6.58
C ASP A 69 9.01 -7.11 -7.31
N ARG A 70 8.94 -7.11 -8.65
CA ARG A 70 9.66 -8.07 -9.50
C ARG A 70 11.17 -7.92 -9.39
N GLU A 71 11.67 -6.69 -9.49
CA GLU A 71 13.11 -6.36 -9.41
C GLU A 71 13.72 -6.81 -8.08
N ARG A 72 13.00 -6.60 -6.97
CA ARG A 72 13.42 -6.99 -5.62
C ARG A 72 13.19 -8.47 -5.32
N LYS A 73 12.73 -9.24 -6.31
CA LYS A 73 12.47 -10.68 -6.22
C LYS A 73 11.47 -11.02 -5.11
N VAL A 74 10.53 -10.12 -4.84
CA VAL A 74 9.36 -10.44 -4.01
C VAL A 74 8.54 -11.47 -4.78
N ALA A 75 8.08 -12.50 -4.07
CA ALA A 75 7.25 -13.54 -4.69
C ALA A 75 5.97 -12.93 -5.27
N ARG A 76 5.58 -13.40 -6.46
CA ARG A 76 4.27 -13.10 -7.06
C ARG A 76 3.13 -13.65 -6.20
N TYR A 77 1.91 -13.17 -6.43
CA TYR A 77 0.80 -13.33 -5.49
C TYR A 77 0.60 -14.77 -5.00
N ASN A 78 0.52 -15.75 -5.90
CA ASN A 78 0.21 -17.12 -5.49
C ASN A 78 1.36 -17.78 -4.72
N GLN A 79 2.60 -17.55 -5.15
CA GLN A 79 3.77 -18.02 -4.42
C GLN A 79 3.94 -17.31 -3.07
N PHE A 80 3.59 -16.04 -2.99
CA PHE A 80 3.60 -15.27 -1.74
C PHE A 80 2.63 -15.87 -0.72
N ARG A 81 1.41 -16.24 -1.15
CA ARG A 81 0.44 -16.97 -0.32
C ARG A 81 1.00 -18.30 0.18
N ARG A 82 1.64 -19.10 -0.69
CA ARG A 82 2.29 -20.36 -0.26
C ARG A 82 3.37 -20.13 0.79
N SER A 83 4.18 -19.09 0.63
CA SER A 83 5.21 -18.71 1.61
C SER A 83 4.64 -18.31 2.98
N LEU A 84 3.38 -17.87 3.02
CA LEU A 84 2.63 -17.57 4.24
C LEU A 84 1.76 -18.74 4.73
N LEU A 85 1.93 -19.94 4.15
CA LEU A 85 1.13 -21.13 4.45
C LEU A 85 -0.38 -20.94 4.19
N MET A 86 -0.73 -20.00 3.30
CA MET A 86 -2.11 -19.78 2.86
C MET A 86 -2.44 -20.69 1.67
N ILE A 87 -3.72 -21.02 1.52
CA ILE A 87 -4.20 -21.80 0.36
C ILE A 87 -4.02 -20.94 -0.91
N PRO A 88 -3.26 -21.41 -1.92
CA PRO A 88 -3.11 -20.69 -3.19
C PRO A 88 -4.43 -20.73 -3.99
N ILE A 89 -4.63 -19.75 -4.86
CA ILE A 89 -5.73 -19.77 -5.83
C ILE A 89 -5.43 -20.75 -6.96
N SER A 90 -6.47 -21.36 -7.51
CA SER A 90 -6.38 -22.27 -8.67
C SER A 90 -6.99 -21.69 -9.94
N LYS A 91 -7.89 -20.72 -9.79
CA LYS A 91 -8.60 -19.99 -10.85
C LYS A 91 -8.91 -18.57 -10.38
N TRP A 92 -9.26 -17.69 -11.32
CA TRP A 92 -9.51 -16.27 -11.03
C TRP A 92 -10.73 -16.05 -10.12
N GLU A 93 -11.71 -16.93 -10.23
CA GLU A 93 -12.93 -16.94 -9.41
C GLU A 93 -12.64 -17.28 -7.93
N ASP A 94 -11.45 -17.81 -7.60
CA ASP A 94 -11.02 -18.00 -6.21
C ASP A 94 -10.52 -16.68 -5.59
N LEU A 95 -10.18 -15.68 -6.42
CA LEU A 95 -9.62 -14.39 -5.98
C LEU A 95 -10.70 -13.33 -5.76
N THR A 96 -11.66 -13.24 -6.67
CA THR A 96 -12.72 -12.22 -6.67
C THR A 96 -13.99 -12.74 -7.35
N ASP A 97 -15.14 -12.16 -6.98
CA ASP A 97 -16.43 -12.44 -7.61
C ASP A 97 -16.75 -11.47 -8.78
N ASP A 98 -15.94 -10.42 -8.95
CA ASP A 98 -16.12 -9.40 -9.99
C ASP A 98 -15.76 -9.96 -11.38
N GLN A 99 -16.77 -10.09 -12.23
CA GLN A 99 -16.64 -10.68 -13.57
C GLN A 99 -15.82 -9.79 -14.52
N GLU A 100 -15.91 -8.47 -14.39
CA GLU A 100 -15.11 -7.54 -15.19
C GLU A 100 -13.63 -7.67 -14.80
N ALA A 101 -13.36 -7.83 -13.49
CA ALA A 101 -12.00 -8.01 -12.99
C ALA A 101 -11.42 -9.34 -13.46
N ILE A 102 -12.20 -10.42 -13.37
CA ILE A 102 -11.79 -11.75 -13.87
C ILE A 102 -11.46 -11.67 -15.36
N GLN A 103 -12.29 -10.99 -16.16
CA GLN A 103 -12.05 -10.85 -17.60
C GLN A 103 -10.76 -10.06 -17.88
N ALA A 104 -10.56 -8.93 -17.22
CA ALA A 104 -9.34 -8.13 -17.36
C ALA A 104 -8.07 -8.89 -16.92
N LEU A 105 -8.16 -9.68 -15.84
CA LEU A 105 -7.07 -10.53 -15.39
C LEU A 105 -6.74 -11.62 -16.41
N LYS A 106 -7.76 -12.26 -17.00
CA LYS A 106 -7.59 -13.24 -18.08
C LYS A 106 -6.94 -12.62 -19.32
N GLU A 107 -7.30 -11.38 -19.67
CA GLU A 107 -6.69 -10.68 -20.81
C GLU A 107 -5.20 -10.37 -20.59
N VAL A 108 -4.81 -10.00 -19.37
CA VAL A 108 -3.42 -9.62 -19.06
C VAL A 108 -2.53 -10.82 -18.75
N TYR A 109 -3.04 -11.80 -18.01
CA TYR A 109 -2.25 -12.93 -17.48
C TYR A 109 -2.60 -14.29 -18.12
N GLY A 110 -3.61 -14.35 -18.98
CA GLY A 110 -4.15 -15.62 -19.50
C GLY A 110 -4.79 -16.45 -18.38
N ASP A 111 -4.68 -17.76 -18.47
CA ASP A 111 -5.13 -18.68 -17.41
C ASP A 111 -4.04 -18.96 -16.36
N ASN A 112 -2.89 -18.31 -16.45
CA ASN A 112 -1.75 -18.56 -15.57
C ASN A 112 -1.82 -17.72 -14.29
N VAL A 113 -2.48 -18.24 -13.26
CA VAL A 113 -2.56 -17.60 -11.93
C VAL A 113 -1.20 -17.39 -11.24
N GLU A 114 -0.15 -18.13 -11.63
CA GLU A 114 1.21 -17.92 -11.09
C GLU A 114 1.87 -16.64 -11.62
N ALA A 115 1.39 -16.11 -12.74
CA ALA A 115 1.88 -14.87 -13.31
C ALA A 115 1.30 -13.63 -12.63
N LEU A 116 0.27 -13.76 -11.78
CA LEU A 116 -0.38 -12.62 -11.12
C LEU A 116 0.60 -11.87 -10.20
N ASP A 117 0.84 -10.59 -10.51
CA ASP A 117 1.68 -9.74 -9.65
C ASP A 117 1.08 -9.55 -8.26
N LEU A 118 1.96 -9.43 -7.27
CA LEU A 118 1.55 -9.33 -5.87
C LEU A 118 0.60 -8.15 -5.65
N LEU A 119 0.99 -6.93 -6.03
CA LEU A 119 0.16 -5.73 -5.89
C LEU A 119 -1.24 -5.91 -6.49
N VAL A 120 -1.34 -6.46 -7.70
CA VAL A 120 -2.63 -6.68 -8.38
C VAL A 120 -3.49 -7.67 -7.61
N GLY A 121 -2.92 -8.78 -7.15
CA GLY A 121 -3.63 -9.75 -6.33
C GLY A 121 -4.12 -9.16 -5.01
N LEU A 122 -3.31 -8.34 -4.33
CA LEU A 122 -3.73 -7.71 -3.06
C LEU A 122 -4.91 -6.73 -3.25
N MET A 123 -4.96 -6.02 -4.39
CA MET A 123 -6.08 -5.12 -4.70
C MET A 123 -7.32 -5.86 -5.17
N ALA A 124 -7.17 -6.99 -5.86
CA ALA A 124 -8.29 -7.79 -6.39
C ALA A 124 -8.91 -8.74 -5.36
N GLU A 125 -8.16 -9.15 -4.34
CA GLU A 125 -8.60 -10.13 -3.35
C GLU A 125 -9.86 -9.68 -2.62
N LYS A 126 -10.90 -10.53 -2.68
CA LYS A 126 -12.16 -10.31 -1.97
C LYS A 126 -11.91 -10.10 -0.48
N LYS A 127 -12.33 -8.94 0.03
CA LYS A 127 -12.07 -8.56 1.41
C LYS A 127 -13.03 -9.21 2.39
N ILE A 128 -12.51 -9.53 3.57
CA ILE A 128 -13.32 -9.91 4.73
C ILE A 128 -14.20 -8.71 5.11
N LYS A 129 -15.46 -8.97 5.50
CA LYS A 129 -16.38 -7.90 5.91
C LYS A 129 -15.76 -7.04 7.03
N GLY A 130 -15.64 -5.74 6.77
CA GLY A 130 -15.06 -4.76 7.70
C GLY A 130 -13.55 -4.53 7.52
N PHE A 131 -12.87 -5.31 6.67
CA PHE A 131 -11.45 -5.10 6.37
C PHE A 131 -11.28 -4.17 5.17
N ALA A 132 -10.35 -3.22 5.29
CA ALA A 132 -9.93 -2.35 4.19
C ALA A 132 -8.76 -2.91 3.37
N ILE A 133 -8.08 -3.94 3.88
CA ILE A 133 -6.94 -4.62 3.25
C ILE A 133 -7.28 -6.08 2.96
N SER A 134 -6.52 -6.71 2.08
CA SER A 134 -6.61 -8.15 1.81
C SER A 134 -6.15 -9.00 3.01
N GLU A 135 -6.65 -10.24 3.10
CA GLU A 135 -6.20 -11.20 4.11
C GLU A 135 -4.71 -11.52 3.92
N THR A 136 -4.26 -11.63 2.66
CA THR A 136 -2.83 -11.84 2.35
C THR A 136 -1.95 -10.73 2.94
N SER A 137 -2.37 -9.46 2.85
CA SER A 137 -1.64 -8.35 3.49
C SER A 137 -1.73 -8.45 5.01
N PHE A 138 -2.92 -8.76 5.55
CA PHE A 138 -3.16 -8.85 6.98
C PHE A 138 -2.21 -9.82 7.69
N PHE A 139 -1.85 -10.96 7.08
CA PHE A 139 -0.92 -11.92 7.70
C PHE A 139 0.48 -11.34 7.90
N ILE A 140 0.97 -10.52 6.95
CA ILE A 140 2.22 -9.77 7.13
C ILE A 140 2.06 -8.73 8.24
N PHE A 141 0.96 -7.99 8.25
CA PHE A 141 0.68 -7.00 9.30
C PHE A 141 0.64 -7.64 10.68
N LEU A 142 0.02 -8.81 10.83
CA LEU A 142 -0.08 -9.54 12.09
C LEU A 142 1.29 -9.78 12.72
N ILE A 143 2.24 -10.30 11.94
CA ILE A 143 3.59 -10.60 12.45
C ILE A 143 4.40 -9.32 12.61
N MET A 144 4.38 -8.44 11.61
CA MET A 144 5.26 -7.28 11.58
C MET A 144 4.80 -6.17 12.54
N ALA A 145 3.50 -6.03 12.81
CA ALA A 145 3.00 -5.09 13.80
C ALA A 145 3.42 -5.49 15.22
N SER A 146 3.25 -6.77 15.58
CA SER A 146 3.73 -7.30 16.87
C SER A 146 5.24 -7.15 16.98
N ARG A 147 6.00 -7.55 15.94
CA ARG A 147 7.46 -7.46 15.92
C ARG A 147 7.97 -6.03 16.11
N ARG A 148 7.29 -5.01 15.57
CA ARG A 148 7.69 -3.60 15.76
C ARG A 148 7.69 -3.18 17.24
N LEU A 149 6.79 -3.74 18.05
CA LEU A 149 6.73 -3.46 19.49
C LEU A 149 7.65 -4.38 20.27
N GLU A 150 7.56 -5.69 20.02
CA GLU A 150 8.29 -6.71 20.78
C GLU A 150 9.81 -6.63 20.59
N ALA A 151 10.28 -6.20 19.42
CA ALA A 151 11.71 -6.09 19.13
C ALA A 151 12.32 -4.75 19.58
N ASP A 152 11.52 -3.78 19.99
CA ASP A 152 12.02 -2.47 20.42
C ASP A 152 12.17 -2.42 21.94
N ARG A 153 13.40 -2.16 22.40
CA ARG A 153 13.69 -1.97 23.83
C ARG A 153 12.80 -0.90 24.45
N PHE A 154 12.50 0.18 23.74
CA PHE A 154 11.73 1.31 24.27
C PHE A 154 10.25 0.97 24.47
N PHE A 155 9.73 -0.09 23.83
CA PHE A 155 8.39 -0.63 24.07
C PHE A 155 8.40 -1.91 24.93
N THR A 156 9.58 -2.41 25.31
CA THR A 156 9.75 -3.60 26.15
C THR A 156 10.58 -3.29 27.40
N SER A 157 11.85 -3.65 27.43
CA SER A 157 12.74 -3.57 28.61
C SER A 157 12.94 -2.16 29.17
N ASN A 158 12.83 -1.13 28.33
CA ASN A 158 12.97 0.28 28.70
C ASN A 158 11.62 1.01 28.80
N PHE A 159 10.49 0.32 28.69
CA PHE A 159 9.17 0.95 28.76
C PHE A 159 8.73 1.18 30.22
N ASN A 160 9.48 1.99 30.96
CA ASN A 160 9.24 2.32 32.38
C ASN A 160 9.44 3.82 32.66
N ALA A 161 8.94 4.30 33.81
CA ALA A 161 8.95 5.72 34.18
C ALA A 161 10.36 6.33 34.17
N GLN A 162 11.35 5.65 34.74
CA GLN A 162 12.74 6.13 34.84
C GLN A 162 13.36 6.48 33.48
N LYS A 163 13.01 5.74 32.42
CA LYS A 163 13.55 5.96 31.08
C LYS A 163 12.66 6.82 30.18
N ARG A 164 11.41 7.08 30.59
CA ARG A 164 10.50 7.99 29.88
C ARG A 164 10.61 9.43 30.37
N ASP A 165 10.84 9.61 31.66
CA ASP A 165 10.96 10.93 32.26
C ASP A 165 12.41 11.41 32.09
N LEU A 166 12.68 12.18 31.02
CA LEU A 166 13.97 12.82 30.75
C LEU A 166 14.31 13.99 31.72
N ASN A 167 13.57 14.12 32.83
CA ASN A 167 13.72 15.16 33.85
C ASN A 167 14.23 14.57 35.18
N GLY A 168 15.36 13.84 35.12
CA GLY A 168 16.15 13.43 36.28
C GLY A 168 17.55 13.99 36.18
#